data_AF-A0A2H5WZ56-F1
#
_entry.id   AF-A0A2H5WZ56-F1
#
_cell.length_a   1.000
_cell.length_b   1.000
_cell.length_c   1.000
_cell.angle_alpha   90.00
_cell.angle_beta   90.00
_cell.angle_gamma   90.00
#
_symmetry.space_group_name_H-M   'P 1'
#
loop_
_entity.id
_entity.type
_entity.pdbx_description
1 polymer ?
#
loop_
_entity_poly.entity_id
_entity_poly.type
_entity_poly.pdbx_seq_one_letter_code
_entity_poly.pdbx_strand_id
1 'polypeptide(L)' 'MAFRYAISALMVVFGLAIIYYEYVLHHRAEGIALGSLLILWAFVRLWIIKRYMSPR' A
#
# COMPACT_ATOMS: atom_id res chain seq x y z
N MET A 1 1.98 16.43 9.23
CA MET A 1 2.27 15.87 7.89
C MET A 1 2.85 14.46 7.93
N ALA A 2 3.86 14.17 8.76
CA ALA A 2 4.56 12.87 8.82
C ALA A 2 3.65 11.64 9.02
N PHE A 3 2.65 11.72 9.90
CA PHE A 3 1.74 10.60 10.19
C PHE A 3 0.97 10.10 8.95
N ARG A 4 0.67 11.00 8.00
CA ARG A 4 -0.01 10.62 6.75
C ARG A 4 0.89 9.77 5.86
N TYR A 5 2.17 10.10 5.76
CA TYR A 5 3.15 9.33 5.00
C TYR A 5 3.44 7.98 5.67
N ALA A 6 3.47 7.95 7.01
CA ALA A 6 3.64 6.71 7.78
C ALA A 6 2.53 5.68 7.48
N ILE A 7 1.27 6.12 7.37
CA ILE A 7 0.16 5.23 7.00
C ILE A 7 0.37 4.64 5.61
N SER A 8 0.76 5.45 4.61
CA SER A 8 1.02 4.91 3.27
C SER A 8 2.21 3.94 3.25
N ALA A 9 3.26 4.19 4.04
CA ALA A 9 4.37 3.25 4.19
C ALA A 9 3.91 1.91 4.80
N LEU A 10 3.08 1.96 5.85
CA LEU A 10 2.49 0.76 6.45
C LEU A 10 1.65 -0.03 5.45
N MET A 11 0.85 0.64 4.62
CA MET A 11 0.06 -0.03 3.57
C MET A 11 0.95 -0.79 2.57
N VAL A 12 2.10 -0.23 2.20
CA VAL A 12 3.06 -0.93 1.33
C VAL A 12 3.63 -2.17 2.03
N VAL A 13 4.05 -2.02 3.30
CA VAL A 13 4.59 -3.14 4.09
C VAL A 13 3.55 -4.24 4.27
N PHE A 14 2.30 -3.88 4.59
CA PHE A 14 1.21 -4.85 4.70
C PHE A 14 0.89 -5.52 3.37
N GLY A 15 0.90 -4.78 2.25
CA GLY A 15 0.68 -5.35 0.93
C GLY A 15 1.75 -6.37 0.55
N LEU A 16 3.02 -6.08 0.85
CA LEU A 16 4.12 -7.03 0.67
C LEU A 16 3.99 -8.25 1.59
N ALA A 17 3.57 -8.04 2.84
CA ALA A 17 3.34 -9.13 3.79
C ALA A 17 2.21 -10.06 3.33
N ILE A 18 1.12 -9.52 2.79
CA ILE A 18 0.01 -10.30 2.22
C ILE A 18 0.50 -11.10 1.01
N ILE A 19 1.24 -10.47 0.09
CA ILE A 19 1.81 -11.18 -1.07
C ILE A 19 2.71 -12.31 -0.59
N TYR A 20 3.63 -12.04 0.33
CA TYR A 20 4.53 -13.07 0.84
C TYR A 20 3.76 -14.21 1.52
N TYR A 21 2.83 -13.89 2.41
CA TYR A 21 2.09 -14.91 3.16
C TYR A 21 1.15 -15.73 2.27
N GLU A 22 0.38 -15.10 1.39
CA GLU A 22 -0.62 -15.81 0.60
C GLU A 22 -0.06 -16.38 -0.70
N TYR A 23 0.72 -15.60 -1.44
CA TYR A 23 1.24 -16.06 -2.73
C TYR A 23 2.45 -16.97 -2.57
N VAL A 24 3.41 -16.61 -1.70
CA VAL A 24 4.64 -17.40 -1.54
C VAL A 24 4.42 -18.60 -0.63
N LEU A 25 3.74 -18.43 0.52
CA LEU A 25 3.53 -19.52 1.48
C LEU A 25 2.33 -20.42 1.14
N HIS A 26 1.22 -19.85 0.67
CA HIS A 26 -0.04 -20.59 0.46
C HIS A 26 -0.40 -20.82 -1.02
N HIS A 27 0.44 -20.36 -1.96
CA HIS A 27 0.21 -20.44 -3.41
C HIS A 27 -1.15 -19.91 -3.89
N ARG A 28 -1.76 -18.99 -3.12
CA ARG A 28 -3.02 -18.34 -3.48
C ARG A 28 -2.74 -17.10 -4.31
N ALA A 29 -3.20 -17.11 -5.56
CA ALA A 29 -3.08 -15.95 -6.46
C ALA A 29 -3.88 -14.72 -5.97
N GLU A 30 -4.89 -14.94 -5.12
CA GLU A 30 -5.66 -13.89 -4.44
C GLU A 30 -4.75 -12.92 -3.66
N GLY A 31 -3.68 -13.45 -3.05
CA GLY A 31 -2.69 -12.67 -2.33
C GLY A 31 -1.95 -11.64 -3.20
N ILE A 32 -1.66 -11.98 -4.46
CA ILE A 32 -1.08 -11.02 -5.41
C ILE A 32 -2.06 -9.90 -5.67
N ALA A 33 -3.31 -10.23 -6.00
CA ALA A 33 -4.31 -9.23 -6.36
C ALA A 33 -4.57 -8.27 -5.20
N LEU A 34 -4.82 -8.80 -4.01
CA LEU A 34 -5.13 -8.00 -2.82
C LEU A 34 -3.92 -7.18 -2.36
N GLY A 35 -2.74 -7.77 -2.29
CA GLY A 35 -1.54 -7.06 -1.87
C GLY A 35 -1.09 -5.99 -2.87
N SER A 36 -1.18 -6.27 -4.19
CA SER A 36 -0.87 -5.29 -5.23
C SER A 36 -1.85 -4.13 -5.21
N LEU A 37 -3.15 -4.41 -5.00
CA LEU A 37 -4.18 -3.38 -4.86
C LEU A 37 -3.92 -2.48 -3.65
N LEU A 38 -3.52 -3.06 -2.51
CA LEU A 38 -3.20 -2.31 -1.31
C LEU A 38 -1.98 -1.40 -1.51
N ILE A 39 -0.92 -1.91 -2.16
CA ILE A 39 0.26 -1.14 -2.53
C ILE A 39 -0.13 0.01 -3.47
N LEU A 40 -0.90 -0.28 -4.53
CA LEU A 40 -1.37 0.72 -5.48
C LEU A 40 -2.16 1.84 -4.77
N TRP A 41 -3.05 1.46 -3.86
CA TRP A 41 -3.85 2.43 -3.10
C TRP A 41 -3.00 3.30 -2.18
N ALA A 42 -1.91 2.76 -1.63
CA ALA A 42 -0.95 3.54 -0.83
C ALA A 42 -0.34 4.68 -1.66
N PHE A 43 0.01 4.43 -2.92
CA PHE A 43 0.53 5.44 -3.86
C PHE A 43 -0.54 6.43 -4.32
N VAL A 44 -1.76 5.97 -4.62
CA VAL A 44 -2.89 6.85 -4.94
C VAL A 44 -3.13 7.84 -3.79
N ARG A 45 -3.10 7.35 -2.55
CA ARG A 45 -3.24 8.19 -1.35
C ARG A 45 -2.11 9.21 -1.23
N LEU A 46 -0.86 8.81 -1.48
CA LEU A 46 0.27 9.74 -1.50
C LEU A 46 0.11 10.83 -2.57
N TRP A 47 -0.39 10.46 -3.75
CA TRP A 47 -0.66 11.39 -4.84
C TRP A 47 -1.73 12.41 -4.46
N ILE A 48 -2.83 11.97 -3.84
CA ILE A 48 -3.89 12.86 -3.32
C ILE A 48 -3.33 13.81 -2.26
N ILE A 49 -2.57 13.31 -1.29
CA ILE A 49 -1.96 14.16 -0.25
C ILE A 49 -1.05 15.22 -0.89
N LYS A 50 -0.21 14.83 -1.85
CA LYS A 50 0.67 15.77 -2.57
C LYS A 50 -0.14 16.81 -3.35
N ARG A 51 -1.23 16.43 -3.99
CA ARG A 51 -2.03 17.30 -4.86
C ARG A 51 -2.93 18.26 -4.10
N TYR A 52 -3.51 17.84 -2.99
CA TYR A 52 -4.57 18.59 -2.30
C TYR A 52 -4.15 19.15 -0.94
N MET A 53 -3.04 18.71 -0.35
CA MET A 53 -2.63 19.09 1.00
C MET A 53 -1.23 19.71 1.09
N SER A 54 -0.54 19.90 -0.03
CA SER A 54 0.66 20.74 -0.06
C SER A 54 0.22 22.20 -0.22
N PRO A 55 0.31 23.05 0.82
CA PRO A 55 0.20 24.48 0.63
C PRO A 55 1.43 24.92 -0.16
N ARG A 56 1.25 25.83 -1.11
CA ARG A 56 2.37 26.58 -1.69
C ARG A 56 3.12 27.34 -0.60
#